data_AF-A0AAC8QHM7-F1
#
_entry.id   AF-A0AAC8QHM7-F1
#
_cell.length_a   1.000
_cell.length_b   1.000
_cell.length_c   1.000
_cell.angle_alpha   90.00
_cell.angle_beta   90.00
_cell.angle_gamma   90.00
#
_symmetry.space_group_name_H-M   'P 1'
#
loop_
_entity.id
_entity.type
_entity.pdbx_description
1 polymer ?
#
loop_
_entity_poly.entity_id
_entity_poly.type
_entity_poly.pdbx_seq_one_letter_code
_entity_poly.pdbx_strand_id
1 'polypeptide(L)'
;MRRAAVLFEKACEGGDASGCYLLGVIHEKGLGVSKDERRAAALHEKACEGGNAPGCTSLGSLYEEGLGVPKDERRAAALHEKACEGGNAPGCTNLGTLYAEGLGVPKDEHRAAVLFEKACEGGSAPGCNNLGLFHVDGRGVPKDEHRAAVLFEKACEGGSAQGCIRLGLSYMEGQGVNKDMRRAAVLFEKACEGGDAPACNLLGTMHAEGLGVPKDERRAAALYEKACKGGSTSGCKNLGQVGQDKQRAAALPETKRDAASQTIVFDVVLSSATRQEMRAAIKKEGVVPEREDDAYWYDLYSAKGLLDGAEKLKVGYVDATGQLAVFEYEFPSFMNTEQVGQISSMVQAKYGAPTSKKGKISLGDVVHTWKRKDGVIITVSRGWPSTTTFLTFTVPTAKKAMDAEVEANKKAKAEKQSKKSSKAF
;
A
#
# COMPACT_ATOMS: atom_id res chain seq x y z
N MET A 1 -3.85 34.60 -20.06
CA MET A 1 -4.71 33.85 -20.98
C MET A 1 -5.11 34.64 -22.24
N ARG A 2 -5.88 35.74 -22.18
CA ARG A 2 -6.24 36.52 -23.40
C ARG A 2 -5.05 36.94 -24.28
N ARG A 3 -3.96 37.42 -23.68
CA ARG A 3 -2.73 37.77 -24.41
C ARG A 3 -2.04 36.57 -25.07
N ALA A 4 -2.16 35.38 -24.47
CA ALA A 4 -1.60 34.15 -25.04
C ALA A 4 -2.39 33.70 -26.27
N ALA A 5 -3.72 33.81 -26.23
CA ALA A 5 -4.58 33.53 -27.39
C ALA A 5 -4.19 34.39 -28.60
N VAL A 6 -3.98 35.71 -28.40
CA VAL A 6 -3.56 36.62 -29.48
C VAL A 6 -2.18 36.27 -30.05
N LEU A 7 -1.24 35.81 -29.21
CA LEU A 7 0.09 35.40 -29.67
C LEU A 7 0.03 34.10 -30.47
N PHE A 8 -0.74 33.11 -30.02
CA PHE A 8 -0.90 31.85 -30.74
C PHE A 8 -1.73 32.01 -32.01
N GLU A 9 -2.66 32.97 -32.06
CA GLU A 9 -3.37 33.37 -33.29
C GLU A 9 -2.40 33.87 -34.35
N LYS A 10 -1.51 34.81 -34.00
CA LYS A 10 -0.45 35.27 -34.91
C LYS A 10 0.49 34.15 -35.35
N ALA A 11 0.87 33.26 -34.44
CA ALA A 11 1.74 32.12 -34.75
C ALA A 11 1.06 31.17 -35.75
N CYS A 12 -0.21 30.82 -35.49
CA CYS A 12 -0.99 29.95 -36.36
C CYS A 12 -1.23 30.56 -37.74
N GLU A 13 -1.56 31.86 -37.80
CA GLU A 13 -1.69 32.60 -39.07
C GLU A 13 -0.36 32.65 -39.85
N GLY A 14 0.77 32.68 -39.13
CA GLY A 14 2.12 32.57 -39.69
C GLY A 14 2.51 31.15 -40.13
N GLY A 15 1.63 30.16 -40.01
CA GLY A 15 1.87 28.77 -40.42
C GLY A 15 2.55 27.88 -39.37
N ASP A 16 2.72 28.36 -38.12
CA ASP A 16 3.24 27.52 -37.04
C ASP A 16 2.18 26.53 -36.55
N ALA A 17 2.38 25.25 -36.86
CA ALA A 17 1.49 24.16 -36.47
C ALA A 17 1.35 24.01 -34.95
N SER A 18 2.41 24.33 -34.18
CA SER A 18 2.34 24.28 -32.71
C SER A 18 1.52 25.45 -32.14
N GLY A 19 1.64 26.63 -32.74
CA GLY A 19 0.78 27.77 -32.48
C GLY A 19 -0.70 27.46 -32.74
N CYS A 20 -1.00 26.80 -33.86
CA CYS A 20 -2.37 26.34 -34.16
C CYS A 20 -2.90 25.36 -33.12
N TYR A 21 -2.10 24.37 -32.72
CA TYR A 21 -2.48 23.41 -31.68
C TYR A 21 -2.79 24.11 -30.35
N LEU A 22 -1.90 24.97 -29.87
CA LEU A 22 -2.08 25.67 -28.59
C LEU A 22 -3.29 26.61 -28.61
N LEU A 23 -3.56 27.27 -29.74
CA LEU A 23 -4.78 28.07 -29.91
C LEU A 23 -6.03 27.19 -29.92
N GLY A 24 -5.97 26.02 -30.56
CA GLY A 24 -7.03 25.01 -30.53
C GLY A 24 -7.38 24.61 -29.10
N VAL A 25 -6.38 24.28 -28.27
CA VAL A 25 -6.56 23.95 -26.84
C VAL A 25 -7.21 25.11 -26.08
N ILE A 26 -6.84 26.36 -26.37
CA ILE A 26 -7.43 27.54 -25.73
C ILE A 26 -8.94 27.64 -26.03
N HIS A 27 -9.35 27.44 -27.28
CA HIS A 27 -10.77 27.47 -27.67
C HIS A 27 -11.54 26.26 -27.17
N GLU A 28 -10.92 25.08 -27.14
CA GLU A 28 -11.51 23.85 -26.61
C GLU A 28 -11.81 23.98 -25.10
N LYS A 29 -10.90 24.59 -24.33
CA LYS A 29 -11.03 24.74 -22.88
C LYS A 29 -11.62 26.08 -22.43
N GLY A 30 -11.87 27.02 -23.35
CA GLY A 30 -12.35 28.37 -23.02
C GLY A 30 -11.36 29.18 -22.17
N LEU A 31 -10.04 29.02 -22.40
CA LEU A 31 -9.01 29.63 -21.55
C LEU A 31 -8.79 31.10 -21.91
N GLY A 32 -9.58 31.98 -21.30
CA GLY A 32 -9.52 33.43 -21.52
C GLY A 32 -10.28 33.91 -22.77
N VAL A 33 -10.81 32.98 -23.56
CA VAL A 33 -11.73 33.21 -24.68
C VAL A 33 -12.98 32.34 -24.48
N SER A 34 -14.06 32.61 -25.20
CA SER A 34 -15.24 31.74 -25.18
C SER A 34 -14.90 30.35 -25.72
N LYS A 35 -15.42 29.30 -25.08
CA LYS A 35 -15.32 27.93 -25.57
C LYS A 35 -15.94 27.83 -26.96
N ASP A 36 -15.23 27.25 -27.92
CA ASP A 36 -15.68 27.07 -29.29
C ASP A 36 -15.05 25.81 -29.90
N GLU A 37 -15.80 24.71 -29.87
CA GLU A 37 -15.33 23.40 -30.33
C GLU A 37 -15.17 23.34 -31.86
N ARG A 38 -15.99 24.08 -32.62
CA ARG A 38 -15.86 24.14 -34.08
C ARG A 38 -14.57 24.84 -34.47
N ARG A 39 -14.28 25.96 -33.80
CA ARG A 39 -13.02 26.68 -34.01
C ARG A 39 -11.83 25.86 -33.54
N ALA A 40 -11.93 25.15 -32.41
CA ALA A 40 -10.89 24.23 -31.94
C ALA A 40 -10.59 23.13 -32.97
N ALA A 41 -11.62 22.48 -33.52
CA ALA A 41 -11.46 21.46 -34.55
C ALA A 41 -10.71 21.98 -35.78
N ALA A 42 -11.12 23.14 -36.32
CA ALA A 42 -10.45 23.75 -37.46
C ALA A 42 -8.97 24.11 -37.19
N LEU A 43 -8.65 24.51 -35.95
CA LEU A 43 -7.28 24.82 -35.55
C LEU A 43 -6.43 23.54 -35.37
N HIS A 44 -7.01 22.50 -34.79
CA HIS A 44 -6.36 21.19 -34.65
C HIS A 44 -6.14 20.53 -36.02
N GLU A 45 -7.06 20.73 -36.98
CA GLU A 45 -6.89 20.31 -38.38
C GLU A 45 -5.69 20.98 -39.03
N LYS A 46 -5.60 22.31 -38.97
CA LYS A 46 -4.41 23.04 -39.44
C LYS A 46 -3.12 22.58 -38.77
N ALA A 47 -3.16 22.36 -37.46
CA ALA A 47 -2.00 21.85 -36.72
C ALA A 47 -1.58 20.46 -37.21
N CYS A 48 -2.54 19.55 -37.38
CA CYS A 48 -2.30 18.19 -37.84
C CYS A 48 -1.79 18.15 -39.29
N GLU A 49 -2.34 18.98 -40.17
CA GLU A 49 -1.87 19.15 -41.56
C GLU A 49 -0.43 19.67 -41.59
N GLY A 50 -0.10 20.61 -40.71
CA GLY A 50 1.26 21.12 -40.49
C GLY A 50 2.22 20.16 -39.77
N GLY A 51 1.82 18.91 -39.53
CA GLY A 51 2.67 17.86 -38.94
C GLY A 51 2.73 17.85 -37.41
N ASN A 52 1.90 18.63 -36.71
CA ASN A 52 1.81 18.59 -35.27
C ASN A 52 1.03 17.35 -34.80
N ALA A 53 1.74 16.33 -34.34
CA ALA A 53 1.14 15.06 -33.90
C ALA A 53 0.15 15.20 -32.72
N PRO A 54 0.38 16.04 -31.69
CA PRO A 54 -0.63 16.33 -30.66
C PRO A 54 -1.94 16.91 -31.24
N GLY A 55 -1.84 17.80 -32.24
CA GLY A 55 -3.00 18.34 -32.95
C GLY A 55 -3.80 17.27 -33.69
N CYS A 56 -3.12 16.28 -34.29
CA CYS A 56 -3.79 15.11 -34.87
C CYS A 56 -4.55 14.30 -33.81
N THR A 57 -3.94 14.03 -32.65
CA THR A 57 -4.62 13.32 -31.55
C THR A 57 -5.84 14.10 -31.06
N SER A 58 -5.72 15.41 -30.83
CA SER A 58 -6.84 16.25 -30.39
C SER A 58 -7.98 16.28 -31.41
N LEU A 59 -7.67 16.43 -32.69
CA LEU A 59 -8.69 16.37 -33.73
C LEU A 59 -9.36 14.98 -33.80
N GLY A 60 -8.58 13.91 -33.65
CA GLY A 60 -9.09 12.54 -33.59
C GLY A 60 -10.13 12.37 -32.49
N SER A 61 -9.82 12.84 -31.28
CA SER A 61 -10.76 12.79 -30.15
C SER A 61 -12.03 13.63 -30.37
N LEU A 62 -11.93 14.80 -31.03
CA LEU A 62 -13.12 15.57 -31.40
C LEU A 62 -14.02 14.82 -32.38
N TYR A 63 -13.46 14.03 -33.31
CA TYR A 63 -14.22 13.15 -34.19
C TYR A 63 -14.81 11.92 -33.47
N GLU A 64 -14.17 11.39 -32.43
CA GLU A 64 -14.74 10.30 -31.62
C GLU A 64 -15.96 10.76 -30.82
N GLU A 65 -15.89 11.98 -30.27
CA GLU A 65 -16.93 12.54 -29.40
C GLU A 65 -18.00 13.32 -30.17
N GLY A 66 -17.74 13.72 -31.42
CA GLY A 66 -18.63 14.56 -32.22
C GLY A 66 -18.70 16.01 -31.74
N LEU A 67 -17.60 16.52 -31.18
CA LEU A 67 -17.50 17.88 -30.62
C LEU A 67 -16.95 18.84 -31.67
N GLY A 68 -17.76 19.82 -32.08
CA GLY A 68 -17.39 20.77 -33.14
C GLY A 68 -17.32 20.17 -34.56
N VAL A 69 -17.36 18.84 -34.70
CA VAL A 69 -17.40 18.09 -35.96
C VAL A 69 -18.40 16.93 -35.85
N PRO A 70 -18.99 16.43 -36.95
CA PRO A 70 -19.79 15.21 -36.90
C PRO A 70 -18.96 14.02 -36.42
N LYS A 71 -19.53 13.18 -35.55
CA LYS A 71 -18.86 11.97 -35.06
C LYS A 71 -18.45 11.06 -36.24
N ASP A 72 -17.18 10.68 -36.30
CA ASP A 72 -16.61 9.81 -37.35
C ASP A 72 -15.38 9.03 -36.82
N GLU A 73 -15.63 7.80 -36.39
CA GLU A 73 -14.60 6.92 -35.82
C GLU A 73 -13.55 6.48 -36.86
N ARG A 74 -13.90 6.43 -38.16
CA ARG A 74 -12.93 6.09 -39.23
C ARG A 74 -11.93 7.23 -39.40
N ARG A 75 -12.43 8.46 -39.42
CA ARG A 75 -11.58 9.65 -39.51
C ARG A 75 -10.73 9.81 -38.24
N ALA A 76 -11.29 9.54 -37.07
CA ALA A 76 -10.52 9.51 -35.83
C ALA A 76 -9.36 8.50 -35.87
N ALA A 77 -9.61 7.27 -36.33
CA ALA A 77 -8.57 6.25 -36.47
C ALA A 77 -7.42 6.71 -37.38
N ALA A 78 -7.73 7.29 -38.54
CA ALA A 78 -6.70 7.81 -39.45
C ALA A 78 -5.87 8.95 -38.84
N LEU A 79 -6.50 9.81 -38.04
CA LEU A 79 -5.82 10.90 -37.34
C LEU A 79 -4.92 10.39 -36.21
N HIS A 80 -5.39 9.41 -35.42
CA HIS A 80 -4.58 8.78 -34.37
C HIS A 80 -3.43 7.97 -34.94
N GLU A 81 -3.60 7.34 -36.10
CA GLU A 81 -2.51 6.69 -36.85
C GLU A 81 -1.43 7.69 -37.25
N LYS A 82 -1.81 8.80 -37.88
CA LYS A 82 -0.89 9.89 -38.21
C LYS A 82 -0.18 10.44 -36.96
N ALA A 83 -0.90 10.61 -35.87
CA ALA A 83 -0.34 11.07 -34.60
C ALA A 83 0.68 10.07 -34.02
N CYS A 84 0.34 8.78 -34.03
CA CYS A 84 1.18 7.70 -33.52
C CYS A 84 2.45 7.51 -34.37
N GLU A 85 2.35 7.64 -35.69
CA GLU A 85 3.50 7.65 -36.60
C GLU A 85 4.40 8.86 -36.34
N GLY A 86 3.81 10.02 -36.04
CA GLY A 86 4.51 11.22 -35.58
C GLY A 86 5.07 11.14 -34.14
N GLY A 87 5.06 9.98 -33.51
CA GLY A 87 5.63 9.75 -32.18
C GLY A 87 4.75 10.20 -31.00
N ASN A 88 3.48 10.56 -31.23
CA ASN A 88 2.57 10.93 -30.15
C ASN A 88 2.03 9.68 -29.45
N ALA A 89 2.53 9.41 -28.25
CA ALA A 89 2.14 8.25 -27.45
C ALA A 89 0.63 8.21 -27.09
N PRO A 90 -0.04 9.33 -26.73
CA PRO A 90 -1.50 9.34 -26.59
C PRO A 90 -2.26 8.94 -27.86
N GLY A 91 -1.82 9.38 -29.04
CA GLY A 91 -2.38 8.96 -30.32
C GLY A 91 -2.24 7.45 -30.55
N CYS A 92 -1.09 6.86 -30.19
CA CYS A 92 -0.92 5.40 -30.21
C CYS A 92 -1.89 4.69 -29.26
N THR A 93 -2.10 5.20 -28.05
CA THR A 93 -3.08 4.64 -27.11
C THR A 93 -4.49 4.69 -27.68
N ASN A 94 -4.93 5.84 -28.22
CA ASN A 94 -6.28 5.98 -28.75
C ASN A 94 -6.50 5.06 -29.96
N LEU A 95 -5.53 4.98 -30.87
CA LEU A 95 -5.61 4.03 -31.99
C LEU A 95 -5.66 2.58 -31.51
N GLY A 96 -4.87 2.22 -30.50
CA GLY A 96 -4.90 0.90 -29.88
C GLY A 96 -6.28 0.56 -29.33
N THR A 97 -6.95 1.50 -28.67
CA THR A 97 -8.33 1.34 -28.19
C THR A 97 -9.32 1.11 -29.34
N LEU A 98 -9.22 1.89 -30.42
CA LEU A 98 -10.08 1.72 -31.60
C LEU A 98 -9.93 0.32 -32.23
N TYR A 99 -8.71 -0.21 -32.35
CA TYR A 99 -8.48 -1.58 -32.80
C TYR A 99 -8.96 -2.63 -31.79
N ALA A 100 -8.80 -2.40 -30.48
CA ALA A 100 -9.24 -3.31 -29.44
C ALA A 100 -10.77 -3.47 -29.42
N GLU A 101 -11.50 -2.42 -29.76
CA GLU A 101 -12.96 -2.36 -29.71
C GLU A 101 -13.63 -2.51 -31.10
N GLY A 102 -12.88 -2.35 -32.18
CA GLY A 102 -13.41 -2.40 -33.55
C GLY A 102 -14.19 -1.15 -33.94
N LEU A 103 -13.81 0.00 -33.40
CA LEU A 103 -14.48 1.30 -33.63
C LEU A 103 -13.81 2.02 -34.80
N GLY A 104 -14.55 2.26 -35.88
CA GLY A 104 -14.00 2.84 -37.12
C GLY A 104 -13.00 1.95 -37.87
N VAL A 105 -12.44 0.91 -37.26
CA VAL A 105 -11.50 -0.05 -37.86
C VAL A 105 -11.93 -1.49 -37.54
N PRO A 106 -11.55 -2.49 -38.35
CA PRO A 106 -11.77 -3.89 -37.98
C PRO A 106 -11.08 -4.21 -36.65
N LYS A 107 -11.79 -4.92 -35.76
CA LYS A 107 -11.24 -5.32 -34.47
C LYS A 107 -9.99 -6.19 -34.67
N ASP A 108 -8.88 -5.79 -34.05
CA ASP A 108 -7.59 -6.49 -34.09
C ASP A 108 -6.85 -6.29 -32.77
N GLU A 109 -6.95 -7.28 -31.88
CA GLU A 109 -6.34 -7.20 -30.55
C GLU A 109 -4.81 -7.33 -30.59
N HIS A 110 -4.24 -8.01 -31.59
CA HIS A 110 -2.78 -8.06 -31.74
C HIS A 110 -2.23 -6.69 -32.15
N ARG A 111 -2.87 -6.05 -33.13
CA ARG A 111 -2.48 -4.68 -33.53
C ARG A 111 -2.68 -3.68 -32.40
N ALA A 112 -3.75 -3.82 -31.61
CA ALA A 112 -3.96 -3.01 -30.41
C ALA A 112 -2.82 -3.18 -29.39
N ALA A 113 -2.39 -4.42 -29.11
CA ALA A 113 -1.26 -4.67 -28.22
C ALA A 113 0.02 -3.98 -28.67
N VAL A 114 0.38 -4.09 -29.95
CA VAL A 114 1.56 -3.43 -30.53
C VAL A 114 1.49 -1.91 -30.36
N LEU A 115 0.31 -1.32 -30.57
CA LEU A 115 0.10 0.11 -30.38
C LEU A 115 0.18 0.54 -28.92
N PHE A 116 -0.37 -0.25 -28.00
CA PHE A 116 -0.24 0.02 -26.56
C PHE A 116 1.21 -0.13 -26.07
N GLU A 117 1.98 -1.07 -26.61
CA GLU A 117 3.41 -1.19 -26.34
C GLU A 117 4.17 0.05 -26.81
N LYS A 118 3.98 0.45 -28.07
CA LYS A 118 4.57 1.69 -28.59
C LYS A 118 4.17 2.92 -27.76
N ALA A 119 2.91 3.00 -27.33
CA ALA A 119 2.43 4.07 -26.49
C ALA A 119 3.10 4.05 -25.09
N CYS A 120 3.24 2.88 -24.49
CA CYS A 120 3.87 2.72 -23.17
C CYS A 120 5.36 3.08 -23.22
N GLU A 121 6.08 2.63 -24.25
CA GLU A 121 7.47 3.01 -24.49
C GLU A 121 7.63 4.51 -24.74
N GLY A 122 6.65 5.13 -25.41
CA GLY A 122 6.54 6.57 -25.57
C GLY A 122 6.09 7.34 -24.32
N GLY A 123 5.96 6.68 -23.16
CA GLY A 123 5.63 7.30 -21.88
C GLY A 123 4.13 7.50 -21.62
N SER A 124 3.24 6.92 -22.42
CA SER A 124 1.80 6.96 -22.15
C SER A 124 1.42 6.02 -21.01
N ALA A 125 1.15 6.58 -19.83
CA ALA A 125 0.67 5.81 -18.69
C ALA A 125 -0.65 5.04 -18.97
N PRO A 126 -1.65 5.61 -19.69
CA PRO A 126 -2.81 4.85 -20.15
C PRO A 126 -2.44 3.71 -21.11
N GLY A 127 -1.46 3.92 -22.01
CA GLY A 127 -0.95 2.87 -22.90
C GLY A 127 -0.34 1.70 -22.12
N CYS A 128 0.50 1.98 -21.12
CA CYS A 128 1.04 0.96 -20.23
C CYS A 128 -0.06 0.19 -19.47
N ASN A 129 -1.06 0.91 -18.94
CA ASN A 129 -2.19 0.28 -18.26
C ASN A 129 -2.98 -0.66 -19.19
N ASN A 130 -3.25 -0.25 -20.42
CA ASN A 130 -4.00 -1.05 -21.38
C ASN A 130 -3.21 -2.28 -21.84
N LEU A 131 -1.90 -2.16 -22.06
CA LEU A 131 -1.06 -3.31 -22.34
C LEU A 131 -1.00 -4.29 -21.16
N GLY A 132 -0.92 -3.77 -19.93
CA GLY A 132 -0.97 -4.60 -18.73
C GLY A 132 -2.25 -5.43 -18.65
N LEU A 133 -3.40 -4.82 -18.95
CA LEU A 133 -4.68 -5.53 -19.06
C LEU A 133 -4.66 -6.62 -20.14
N PHE A 134 -4.07 -6.33 -21.30
CA PHE A 134 -3.95 -7.31 -22.38
C PHE A 134 -3.13 -8.54 -21.97
N HIS A 135 -2.09 -8.36 -21.15
CA HIS A 135 -1.33 -9.47 -20.56
C HIS A 135 -2.08 -10.22 -19.46
N VAL A 136 -2.96 -9.57 -18.67
CA VAL A 136 -3.82 -10.29 -17.71
C VAL A 136 -4.82 -11.17 -18.47
N ASP A 137 -5.47 -10.61 -19.49
CA ASP A 137 -6.56 -11.26 -20.20
C ASP A 137 -6.09 -12.20 -21.33
N GLY A 138 -4.84 -12.07 -21.79
CA GLY A 138 -4.30 -12.81 -22.92
C GLY A 138 -4.85 -12.34 -24.27
N ARG A 139 -5.14 -11.04 -24.39
CA ARG A 139 -5.75 -10.43 -25.58
C ARG A 139 -4.66 -9.93 -26.51
N GLY A 140 -4.55 -10.49 -27.71
CA GLY A 140 -3.51 -10.12 -28.68
C GLY A 140 -2.06 -10.43 -28.28
N VAL A 141 -1.81 -10.79 -27.01
CA VAL A 141 -0.52 -11.20 -26.43
C VAL A 141 -0.71 -12.39 -25.49
N PRO A 142 0.34 -13.19 -25.23
CA PRO A 142 0.26 -14.25 -24.22
C PRO A 142 -0.05 -13.70 -22.82
N LYS A 143 -0.78 -14.51 -22.04
CA LYS A 143 -1.02 -14.20 -20.63
C LYS A 143 0.29 -14.16 -19.84
N ASP A 144 0.52 -13.06 -19.13
CA ASP A 144 1.70 -12.86 -18.29
C ASP A 144 1.40 -11.83 -17.19
N GLU A 145 0.99 -12.32 -16.03
CA GLU A 145 0.64 -11.46 -14.88
C GLU A 145 1.87 -10.69 -14.35
N HIS A 146 3.07 -11.25 -14.45
CA HIS A 146 4.29 -10.57 -14.02
C HIS A 146 4.59 -9.38 -14.93
N ARG A 147 4.51 -9.58 -16.25
CA ARG A 147 4.63 -8.49 -17.22
C ARG A 147 3.53 -7.45 -17.03
N ALA A 148 2.31 -7.87 -16.72
CA ALA A 148 1.21 -6.95 -16.40
C ALA A 148 1.53 -6.07 -15.19
N ALA A 149 2.05 -6.65 -14.10
CA ALA A 149 2.43 -5.90 -12.91
C ALA A 149 3.53 -4.85 -13.20
N VAL A 150 4.55 -5.20 -13.98
CA VAL A 150 5.59 -4.25 -14.42
C VAL A 150 5.00 -3.11 -15.24
N LEU A 151 4.00 -3.39 -16.10
CA LEU A 151 3.33 -2.37 -16.89
C LEU A 151 2.40 -1.48 -16.05
N PHE A 152 1.71 -2.04 -15.06
CA PHE A 152 0.92 -1.27 -14.09
C PHE A 152 1.80 -0.38 -13.21
N GLU A 153 3.00 -0.84 -12.84
CA GLU A 153 3.99 -0.03 -12.15
C GLU A 153 4.42 1.17 -12.98
N LYS A 154 4.82 0.96 -14.24
CA LYS A 154 5.13 2.05 -15.17
C LYS A 154 3.95 3.03 -15.34
N ALA A 155 2.72 2.51 -15.46
CA ALA A 155 1.53 3.34 -15.54
C ALA A 155 1.33 4.19 -14.26
N CYS A 156 1.50 3.58 -13.08
CA CYS A 156 1.38 4.27 -11.80
C CYS A 156 2.47 5.33 -11.60
N GLU A 157 3.71 5.04 -11.98
CA GLU A 157 4.83 6.00 -11.98
C GLU A 157 4.58 7.16 -12.93
N GLY A 158 4.01 6.89 -14.11
CA GLY A 158 3.54 7.88 -15.07
C GLY A 158 2.27 8.64 -14.66
N GLY A 159 1.79 8.47 -13.43
CA GLY A 159 0.66 9.24 -12.87
C GLY A 159 -0.74 8.67 -13.15
N SER A 160 -0.85 7.46 -13.72
CA SER A 160 -2.15 6.80 -13.90
C SER A 160 -2.66 6.25 -12.57
N ALA A 161 -3.73 6.83 -12.04
CA ALA A 161 -4.42 6.31 -10.86
C ALA A 161 -4.92 4.87 -11.08
N GLN A 162 -5.43 4.57 -12.27
CA GLN A 162 -5.85 3.22 -12.63
C GLN A 162 -4.68 2.23 -12.66
N GLY A 163 -3.50 2.66 -13.13
CA GLY A 163 -2.28 1.86 -13.05
C GLY A 163 -1.91 1.54 -11.60
N CYS A 164 -1.96 2.54 -10.71
CA CYS A 164 -1.71 2.34 -9.28
C CYS A 164 -2.73 1.39 -8.64
N ILE A 165 -4.03 1.52 -8.98
CA ILE A 165 -5.07 0.61 -8.47
C ILE A 165 -4.82 -0.82 -8.93
N ARG A 166 -4.52 -1.04 -10.22
CA ARG A 166 -4.27 -2.38 -10.75
C ARG A 166 -3.04 -3.03 -10.13
N LEU A 167 -1.96 -2.27 -9.95
CA LEU A 167 -0.79 -2.78 -9.24
C LEU A 167 -1.11 -3.06 -7.77
N GLY A 168 -1.90 -2.21 -7.11
CA GLY A 168 -2.34 -2.41 -5.74
C GLY A 168 -3.16 -3.69 -5.58
N LEU A 169 -4.11 -3.95 -6.49
CA LEU A 169 -4.87 -5.20 -6.53
C LEU A 169 -3.97 -6.40 -6.80
N SER A 170 -2.99 -6.27 -7.70
CA SER A 170 -1.98 -7.31 -7.97
C SER A 170 -1.22 -7.70 -6.69
N TYR A 171 -0.83 -6.72 -5.88
CA TYR A 171 -0.20 -6.97 -4.56
C TYR A 171 -1.17 -7.52 -3.50
N MET A 172 -2.48 -7.23 -3.57
CA MET A 172 -3.46 -7.82 -2.64
C MET A 172 -3.70 -9.30 -2.94
N GLU A 173 -3.77 -9.65 -4.21
CA GLU A 173 -4.13 -10.99 -4.70
C GLU A 173 -2.90 -11.88 -4.93
N GLY A 174 -1.71 -11.29 -5.08
CA GLY A 174 -0.48 -12.00 -5.41
C GLY A 174 -0.38 -12.39 -6.89
N GLN A 175 -1.01 -11.62 -7.77
CA GLN A 175 -1.01 -11.85 -9.22
C GLN A 175 0.22 -11.20 -9.84
N GLY A 176 1.10 -12.00 -10.45
CA GLY A 176 2.35 -11.51 -11.05
C GLY A 176 3.40 -10.94 -10.09
N VAL A 177 3.05 -10.74 -8.81
CA VAL A 177 3.91 -10.22 -7.74
C VAL A 177 3.65 -10.98 -6.44
N ASN A 178 4.62 -10.97 -5.52
CA ASN A 178 4.39 -11.49 -4.18
C ASN A 178 3.37 -10.64 -3.44
N LYS A 179 2.43 -11.28 -2.76
CA LYS A 179 1.39 -10.61 -1.98
C LYS A 179 1.98 -9.68 -0.93
N ASP A 180 1.56 -8.41 -0.94
CA ASP A 180 2.02 -7.37 -0.04
C ASP A 180 0.92 -6.31 0.19
N MET A 181 0.16 -6.49 1.27
CA MET A 181 -0.94 -5.58 1.62
C MET A 181 -0.43 -4.16 1.96
N ARG A 182 0.81 -3.99 2.41
CA ARG A 182 1.37 -2.66 2.70
C ARG A 182 1.63 -1.90 1.41
N ARG A 183 2.23 -2.56 0.41
CA ARG A 183 2.44 -1.96 -0.91
C ARG A 183 1.12 -1.62 -1.58
N ALA A 184 0.11 -2.49 -1.47
CA ALA A 184 -1.23 -2.19 -1.97
C ALA A 184 -1.81 -0.91 -1.36
N ALA A 185 -1.70 -0.73 -0.04
CA ALA A 185 -2.16 0.48 0.64
C ALA A 185 -1.46 1.75 0.13
N VAL A 186 -0.13 1.70 -0.02
CA VAL A 186 0.66 2.84 -0.55
C VAL A 186 0.22 3.22 -1.97
N LEU A 187 -0.07 2.23 -2.81
CA LEU A 187 -0.51 2.46 -4.18
C LEU A 187 -1.94 3.04 -4.24
N PHE A 188 -2.85 2.56 -3.39
CA PHE A 188 -4.19 3.16 -3.28
C PHE A 188 -4.16 4.54 -2.66
N GLU A 189 -3.26 4.82 -1.72
CA GLU A 189 -3.05 6.17 -1.19
C GLU A 189 -2.61 7.12 -2.30
N LYS A 190 -1.62 6.73 -3.10
CA LYS A 190 -1.18 7.52 -4.26
C LYS A 190 -2.32 7.79 -5.24
N ALA A 191 -3.13 6.79 -5.58
CA ALA A 191 -4.29 6.96 -6.47
C ALA A 191 -5.39 7.85 -5.84
N CYS A 192 -5.67 7.67 -4.55
CA CYS A 192 -6.64 8.47 -3.80
C CYS A 192 -6.21 9.94 -3.67
N GLU A 193 -4.92 10.21 -3.45
CA GLU A 193 -4.34 11.56 -3.46
C GLU A 193 -4.49 12.22 -4.83
N GLY A 194 -4.36 11.44 -5.91
CA GLY A 194 -4.68 11.85 -7.28
C GLY A 194 -6.17 12.11 -7.55
N GLY A 195 -7.05 11.93 -6.56
CA GLY A 195 -8.48 12.21 -6.67
C GLY A 195 -9.34 11.02 -7.11
N ASP A 196 -8.76 9.82 -7.26
CA ASP A 196 -9.53 8.63 -7.63
C ASP A 196 -10.39 8.13 -6.46
N ALA A 197 -11.70 8.28 -6.61
CA ALA A 197 -12.67 7.94 -5.57
C ALA A 197 -12.74 6.43 -5.26
N PRO A 198 -12.70 5.51 -6.26
CA PRO A 198 -12.54 4.08 -6.00
C PRO A 198 -11.31 3.74 -5.15
N ALA A 199 -10.14 4.33 -5.44
CA ALA A 199 -8.93 4.12 -4.66
C ALA A 199 -9.08 4.59 -3.21
N CYS A 200 -9.70 5.76 -2.99
CA CYS A 200 -10.00 6.24 -1.64
C CYS A 200 -10.91 5.26 -0.88
N ASN A 201 -11.89 4.66 -1.56
CA ASN A 201 -12.72 3.63 -0.94
C ASN A 201 -11.92 2.37 -0.58
N LEU A 202 -11.07 1.88 -1.48
CA LEU A 202 -10.22 0.70 -1.22
C LEU A 202 -9.29 0.94 -0.03
N LEU A 203 -8.61 2.08 0.02
CA LEU A 203 -7.76 2.45 1.16
C LEU A 203 -8.59 2.60 2.46
N GLY A 204 -9.80 3.15 2.36
CA GLY A 204 -10.74 3.22 3.48
C GLY A 204 -11.07 1.84 4.05
N THR A 205 -11.31 0.85 3.18
CA THR A 205 -11.53 -0.55 3.58
C THR A 205 -10.29 -1.15 4.22
N MET A 206 -9.10 -0.88 3.68
CA MET A 206 -7.85 -1.35 4.29
C MET A 206 -7.65 -0.81 5.71
N HIS A 207 -7.96 0.47 5.96
CA HIS A 207 -7.95 1.03 7.32
C HIS A 207 -9.09 0.52 8.20
N ALA A 208 -10.28 0.27 7.65
CA ALA A 208 -11.40 -0.26 8.44
C ALA A 208 -11.12 -1.68 8.94
N GLU A 209 -10.45 -2.50 8.13
CA GLU A 209 -10.19 -3.91 8.40
C GLU A 209 -8.78 -4.19 8.93
N GLY A 210 -7.89 -3.20 8.90
CA GLY A 210 -6.49 -3.35 9.31
C GLY A 210 -5.66 -4.20 8.32
N LEU A 211 -5.98 -4.11 7.03
CA LEU A 211 -5.31 -4.88 5.97
C LEU A 211 -4.07 -4.12 5.50
N GLY A 212 -2.87 -4.57 5.88
CA GLY A 212 -1.62 -3.93 5.46
C GLY A 212 -1.37 -2.54 6.04
N VAL A 213 -2.32 -1.97 6.76
CA VAL A 213 -2.20 -0.73 7.53
C VAL A 213 -2.84 -0.95 8.91
N PRO A 214 -2.45 -0.18 9.95
CA PRO A 214 -3.14 -0.24 11.23
C PRO A 214 -4.64 0.03 11.06
N LYS A 215 -5.45 -0.72 11.81
CA LYS A 215 -6.89 -0.51 11.83
C LYS A 215 -7.18 0.89 12.39
N ASP A 216 -7.82 1.73 11.60
CA ASP A 216 -8.19 3.10 11.97
C ASP A 216 -9.55 3.46 11.36
N GLU A 217 -10.60 3.34 12.16
CA GLU A 217 -11.97 3.63 11.76
C GLU A 217 -12.21 5.12 11.46
N ARG A 218 -11.42 6.03 12.06
CA ARG A 218 -11.52 7.47 11.79
C ARG A 218 -10.91 7.80 10.44
N ARG A 219 -9.73 7.25 10.14
CA ARG A 219 -9.09 7.38 8.83
C ARG A 219 -9.93 6.72 7.75
N ALA A 220 -10.49 5.53 8.02
CA ALA A 220 -11.43 4.87 7.11
C ALA A 220 -12.64 5.75 6.80
N ALA A 221 -13.29 6.34 7.81
CA ALA A 221 -14.42 7.24 7.62
C ALA A 221 -14.05 8.47 6.77
N ALA A 222 -12.91 9.09 7.02
CA ALA A 222 -12.44 10.25 6.24
C ALA A 222 -12.18 9.88 4.77
N LEU A 223 -11.63 8.69 4.52
CA LEU A 223 -11.38 8.17 3.18
C LEU A 223 -12.68 7.80 2.46
N TYR A 224 -13.65 7.19 3.15
CA TYR A 224 -14.99 6.94 2.59
C TYR A 224 -15.75 8.22 2.29
N GLU A 225 -15.63 9.24 3.13
CA GLU A 225 -16.20 10.56 2.87
C GLU A 225 -15.57 11.20 1.62
N LYS A 226 -14.24 11.13 1.49
CA LYS A 226 -13.53 11.60 0.30
C LYS A 226 -13.99 10.84 -0.95
N ALA A 227 -14.10 9.52 -0.87
CA ALA A 227 -14.60 8.68 -1.94
C ALA A 227 -16.06 9.04 -2.33
N CYS A 228 -16.93 9.23 -1.34
CA CYS A 228 -18.32 9.59 -1.56
C CYS A 228 -18.46 10.96 -2.23
N LYS A 229 -17.72 11.98 -1.75
CA LYS A 229 -17.66 13.30 -2.40
C LYS A 229 -17.13 13.23 -3.84
N GLY A 230 -16.23 12.28 -4.10
CA GLY A 230 -15.75 11.95 -5.45
C GLY A 230 -16.68 11.08 -6.29
N GLY A 231 -17.92 10.82 -5.84
CA GLY A 231 -18.93 10.08 -6.59
C GLY A 231 -18.91 8.56 -6.43
N SER A 232 -18.08 8.00 -5.54
CA SER A 232 -18.06 6.56 -5.27
C SER A 232 -19.29 6.12 -4.46
N THR A 233 -20.16 5.34 -5.08
CA THR A 233 -21.36 4.77 -4.44
C THR A 233 -20.98 3.83 -3.29
N SER A 234 -19.97 2.98 -3.49
CA SER A 234 -19.40 2.12 -2.45
C SER A 234 -18.84 2.94 -1.29
N GLY A 235 -18.15 4.06 -1.59
CA GLY A 235 -17.66 5.00 -0.57
C GLY A 235 -18.79 5.58 0.28
N CYS A 236 -19.88 6.04 -0.34
CA CYS A 236 -21.04 6.55 0.38
C CYS A 236 -21.71 5.48 1.25
N LYS A 237 -21.84 4.24 0.74
CA LYS A 237 -22.40 3.11 1.49
C LYS A 237 -21.55 2.77 2.71
N ASN A 238 -20.24 2.66 2.53
CA ASN A 238 -19.30 2.32 3.60
C ASN A 238 -19.23 3.42 4.65
N LEU A 239 -19.32 4.70 4.26
CA LEU A 239 -19.44 5.82 5.20
C LEU A 239 -20.70 5.70 6.07
N GLY A 240 -21.84 5.35 5.46
CA GLY A 240 -23.11 5.14 6.17
C GLY A 240 -23.02 4.03 7.22
N GLN A 241 -22.31 2.94 6.91
CA GLN A 241 -22.10 1.82 7.82
C GLN A 241 -21.25 2.24 9.04
N VAL A 242 -20.15 2.95 8.81
CA VAL A 242 -19.30 3.49 9.90
C VAL A 242 -20.06 4.53 10.76
N GLY A 243 -20.99 5.29 10.18
CA GLY A 243 -21.87 6.20 10.91
C GLY A 243 -22.87 5.50 11.83
N GLN A 244 -23.42 4.36 11.41
CA GLN A 244 -24.34 3.55 12.22
C GLN A 244 -23.62 2.85 13.38
N ASP A 245 -22.37 2.43 13.19
CA ASP A 245 -21.55 1.83 14.24
C ASP A 245 -21.22 2.85 15.37
N LYS A 246 -21.04 4.14 15.04
CA LYS A 246 -20.93 5.22 16.05
C LYS A 246 -22.22 5.41 16.86
N GLN A 247 -23.39 5.32 16.22
CA GLN A 247 -24.68 5.45 16.91
C GLN A 247 -24.97 4.24 17.81
N ARG A 248 -24.59 3.02 17.39
CA ARG A 248 -24.64 1.81 18.23
C ARG A 248 -23.65 1.87 19.40
N ALA A 249 -22.44 2.37 19.20
CA ALA A 249 -21.45 2.56 20.26
C ALA A 249 -21.91 3.63 21.28
N ALA A 250 -22.60 4.68 20.83
CA ALA A 250 -23.19 5.71 21.69
C ALA A 250 -24.45 5.26 22.45
N ALA A 251 -25.01 4.08 22.16
CA ALA A 251 -26.14 3.50 22.89
C ALA A 251 -25.72 2.57 24.06
N LEU A 252 -24.41 2.39 24.28
CA LEU A 252 -23.89 1.61 25.40
C LEU A 252 -23.86 2.46 26.69
N PRO A 253 -24.27 1.91 27.85
CA PRO A 253 -24.26 2.61 29.15
C PRO A 253 -22.84 3.07 29.54
N GLU A 254 -22.76 4.25 30.18
CA GLU A 254 -21.54 5.03 30.44
C GLU A 254 -20.44 4.27 31.21
N THR A 255 -20.77 3.18 31.90
CA THR A 255 -19.80 2.36 32.65
C THR A 255 -18.85 1.55 31.76
N LYS A 256 -18.99 1.59 30.42
CA LYS A 256 -18.04 1.01 29.47
C LYS A 256 -17.38 2.02 28.52
N ARG A 257 -17.60 3.33 28.70
CA ARG A 257 -17.05 4.37 27.80
C ARG A 257 -15.60 4.75 28.03
N ASP A 258 -14.99 4.33 29.15
CA ASP A 258 -13.58 4.63 29.49
C ASP A 258 -12.64 3.41 29.39
N ALA A 259 -12.82 2.55 28.39
CA ALA A 259 -11.92 1.42 28.14
C ALA A 259 -11.26 1.39 26.76
N ALA A 260 -11.42 2.44 25.93
CA ALA A 260 -10.88 2.48 24.57
C ALA A 260 -10.09 3.79 24.29
N SER A 261 -9.09 4.06 25.12
CA SER A 261 -7.82 4.71 24.72
C SER A 261 -6.83 4.67 25.88
N GLN A 262 -6.37 3.46 26.24
CA GLN A 262 -5.20 3.33 27.11
C GLN A 262 -3.97 3.13 26.24
N THR A 263 -3.26 4.24 25.97
CA THR A 263 -1.90 4.21 25.44
C THR A 263 -0.99 3.49 26.44
N ILE A 264 -0.61 2.24 26.17
CA ILE A 264 0.43 1.53 26.94
C ILE A 264 1.69 1.40 26.11
N VAL A 265 2.73 2.07 26.56
CA VAL A 265 4.08 2.06 25.97
C VAL A 265 4.99 1.20 26.85
N PHE A 266 4.51 -0.02 27.09
CA PHE A 266 5.01 -1.10 27.96
C PHE A 266 4.71 -0.98 29.47
N ASP A 267 4.01 -1.98 30.02
CA ASP A 267 4.18 -2.48 31.38
C ASP A 267 4.56 -3.96 31.33
N VAL A 268 5.43 -4.41 32.24
CA VAL A 268 5.81 -5.82 32.39
C VAL A 268 5.82 -6.14 33.88
N VAL A 269 4.80 -6.85 34.34
CA VAL A 269 4.81 -7.52 35.65
C VAL A 269 4.28 -8.94 35.47
N LEU A 270 5.19 -9.92 35.40
CA LEU A 270 4.87 -11.33 35.56
C LEU A 270 5.61 -11.88 36.79
N SER A 271 4.89 -11.97 37.91
CA SER A 271 5.32 -12.75 39.09
C SER A 271 4.97 -14.21 38.87
N SER A 272 5.65 -14.88 37.94
CA SER A 272 5.40 -16.29 37.65
C SER A 272 6.69 -17.09 37.81
N ALA A 273 6.56 -18.19 38.53
CA ALA A 273 7.60 -19.09 38.89
C ALA A 273 7.90 -20.07 37.73
N THR A 274 6.90 -20.41 36.92
CA THR A 274 6.99 -21.48 35.89
C THR A 274 6.65 -21.00 34.47
N ARG A 275 7.09 -21.74 33.45
CA ARG A 275 6.72 -21.58 32.03
C ARG A 275 5.22 -21.62 31.83
N GLN A 276 4.51 -22.52 32.53
CA GLN A 276 3.06 -22.65 32.45
C GLN A 276 2.32 -21.39 32.96
N GLU A 277 2.77 -20.83 34.09
CA GLU A 277 2.23 -19.57 34.60
C GLU A 277 2.53 -18.39 33.68
N MET A 278 3.73 -18.35 33.09
CA MET A 278 4.09 -17.34 32.07
C MET A 278 3.15 -17.41 30.86
N ARG A 279 2.94 -18.60 30.30
CA ARG A 279 1.98 -18.82 29.20
C ARG A 279 0.58 -18.34 29.56
N ALA A 280 0.11 -18.69 30.75
CA ALA A 280 -1.22 -18.30 31.23
C ALA A 280 -1.35 -16.78 31.34
N ALA A 281 -0.32 -16.10 31.83
CA ALA A 281 -0.33 -14.66 31.95
C ALA A 281 -0.25 -13.96 30.58
N ILE A 282 0.57 -14.46 29.64
CA ILE A 282 0.63 -13.92 28.26
C ILE A 282 -0.72 -14.03 27.56
N LYS A 283 -1.40 -15.18 27.70
CA LYS A 283 -2.75 -15.38 27.13
C LYS A 283 -3.79 -14.45 27.75
N LYS A 284 -3.66 -14.13 29.04
CA LYS A 284 -4.56 -13.20 29.74
C LYS A 284 -4.49 -11.78 29.16
N GLU A 285 -3.33 -11.38 28.66
CA GLU A 285 -3.12 -10.11 27.96
C GLU A 285 -3.64 -10.12 26.50
N GLY A 286 -4.38 -11.17 26.09
CA GLY A 286 -5.00 -11.26 24.77
C GLY A 286 -4.04 -11.69 23.65
N VAL A 287 -2.82 -12.10 23.99
CA VAL A 287 -1.82 -12.57 23.02
C VAL A 287 -2.12 -14.01 22.62
N VAL A 288 -2.15 -14.29 21.31
CA VAL A 288 -2.53 -15.61 20.77
C VAL A 288 -1.29 -16.49 20.61
N PRO A 289 -1.25 -17.71 21.17
CA PRO A 289 -0.11 -18.61 20.97
C PRO A 289 -0.04 -19.08 19.52
N GLU A 290 1.12 -18.93 18.88
CA GLU A 290 1.43 -19.52 17.58
C GLU A 290 2.13 -20.88 17.75
N ARG A 291 3.02 -20.96 18.73
CA ARG A 291 3.71 -22.19 19.09
C ARG A 291 4.06 -22.22 20.56
N GLU A 292 3.45 -23.17 21.27
CA GLU A 292 3.79 -23.53 22.63
C GLU A 292 4.22 -25.00 22.67
N ASP A 293 5.51 -25.25 22.86
CA ASP A 293 6.04 -26.62 22.89
C ASP A 293 7.13 -26.76 23.95
N ASP A 294 6.89 -27.67 24.90
CA ASP A 294 7.78 -27.97 26.02
C ASP A 294 9.16 -28.50 25.56
N ALA A 295 9.27 -29.00 24.33
CA ALA A 295 10.51 -29.47 23.72
C ALA A 295 11.41 -28.32 23.18
N TYR A 296 10.86 -27.13 23.01
CA TYR A 296 11.60 -25.95 22.55
C TYR A 296 11.91 -25.02 23.71
N TRP A 297 13.03 -24.30 23.63
CA TRP A 297 13.48 -23.34 24.63
C TRP A 297 12.83 -21.96 24.46
N TYR A 298 11.82 -21.83 23.61
CA TYR A 298 11.04 -20.61 23.47
C TYR A 298 9.62 -20.90 22.99
N ASP A 299 8.71 -20.03 23.38
CA ASP A 299 7.34 -19.97 22.86
C ASP A 299 7.20 -18.76 21.92
N LEU A 300 6.33 -18.89 20.93
CA LEU A 300 6.04 -17.84 19.95
C LEU A 300 4.57 -17.49 19.99
N TYR A 301 4.29 -16.19 19.98
CA TYR A 301 2.96 -15.64 20.08
C TYR A 301 2.72 -14.53 19.05
N SER A 302 1.49 -14.43 18.57
CA SER A 302 0.99 -13.28 17.80
C SER A 302 0.59 -12.17 18.78
N ALA A 303 1.25 -11.02 18.68
CA ALA A 303 1.06 -9.88 19.57
C ALA A 303 0.23 -8.73 18.95
N LYS A 304 -0.52 -9.03 17.88
CA LYS A 304 -1.38 -8.06 17.18
C LYS A 304 -2.32 -7.35 18.17
N GLY A 305 -2.03 -6.09 18.47
CA GLY A 305 -2.84 -5.24 19.35
C GLY A 305 -2.23 -4.96 20.73
N LEU A 306 -1.15 -5.64 21.13
CA LEU A 306 -0.46 -5.33 22.40
C LEU A 306 0.47 -4.12 22.26
N LEU A 307 1.16 -4.04 21.12
CA LEU A 307 2.02 -2.92 20.74
C LEU A 307 1.83 -2.63 19.26
N ASP A 308 1.57 -1.36 18.94
CA ASP A 308 1.39 -0.96 17.55
C ASP A 308 2.66 -1.25 16.74
N GLY A 309 2.48 -1.89 15.58
CA GLY A 309 3.57 -2.38 14.75
C GLY A 309 4.28 -3.66 15.24
N ALA A 310 4.04 -4.19 16.44
CA ALA A 310 4.60 -5.48 16.84
C ALA A 310 3.72 -6.62 16.31
N GLU A 311 4.32 -7.57 15.60
CA GLU A 311 3.58 -8.73 15.09
C GLU A 311 3.79 -9.97 15.93
N LYS A 312 5.00 -10.15 16.47
CA LYS A 312 5.31 -11.35 17.25
C LYS A 312 5.92 -11.01 18.59
N LEU A 313 5.54 -11.81 19.59
CA LEU A 313 6.19 -11.89 20.88
C LEU A 313 6.86 -13.26 20.97
N LYS A 314 8.17 -13.26 21.10
CA LYS A 314 8.95 -14.46 21.37
C LYS A 314 9.36 -14.47 22.84
N VAL A 315 9.12 -15.58 23.53
CA VAL A 315 9.46 -15.76 24.94
C VAL A 315 10.46 -16.89 25.07
N GLY A 316 11.73 -16.55 25.31
CA GLY A 316 12.81 -17.51 25.51
C GLY A 316 12.98 -17.91 26.98
N TYR A 317 13.25 -19.20 27.21
CA TYR A 317 13.50 -19.80 28.53
C TYR A 317 14.94 -20.33 28.55
N VAL A 318 15.74 -19.91 29.54
CA VAL A 318 17.15 -20.29 29.65
C VAL A 318 17.38 -21.17 30.87
N ASP A 319 18.25 -22.17 30.73
CA ASP A 319 18.59 -23.17 31.75
C ASP A 319 19.80 -22.78 32.63
N ALA A 320 20.33 -23.78 33.35
CA ALA A 320 21.10 -23.68 34.60
C ALA A 320 22.32 -22.75 34.61
N THR A 321 22.83 -22.31 33.46
CA THR A 321 24.00 -21.42 33.36
C THR A 321 23.68 -19.93 33.50
N GLY A 322 22.40 -19.55 33.61
CA GLY A 322 22.00 -18.39 34.41
C GLY A 322 21.73 -17.08 33.68
N GLN A 323 20.46 -16.96 33.28
CA GLN A 323 19.60 -15.78 33.03
C GLN A 323 18.95 -16.01 31.65
N LEU A 324 17.63 -16.08 31.42
CA LEU A 324 16.48 -15.47 32.08
C LEU A 324 15.26 -15.57 31.11
N ALA A 325 14.03 -15.25 31.52
CA ALA A 325 12.88 -15.20 30.59
C ALA A 325 12.98 -13.99 29.66
N VAL A 326 13.41 -14.20 28.41
CA VAL A 326 13.62 -13.13 27.42
C VAL A 326 12.34 -12.89 26.65
N PHE A 327 11.80 -11.67 26.72
CA PHE A 327 10.68 -11.24 25.89
C PHE A 327 11.23 -10.41 24.75
N GLU A 328 10.99 -10.85 23.52
CA GLU A 328 11.44 -10.19 22.31
C GLU A 328 10.23 -9.87 21.46
N TYR A 329 9.98 -8.57 21.27
CA TYR A 329 8.99 -8.11 20.31
C TYR A 329 9.64 -7.94 18.94
N GLU A 330 9.06 -8.63 17.96
CA GLU A 330 9.45 -8.56 16.56
C GLU A 330 8.42 -7.72 15.78
N PHE A 331 8.94 -6.77 15.01
CA PHE A 331 8.16 -5.88 14.17
C PHE A 331 8.31 -6.34 12.70
N PRO A 332 7.22 -6.48 11.94
CA PRO A 332 7.14 -7.23 10.68
C PRO A 332 7.65 -6.49 9.44
N SER A 333 8.36 -5.38 9.62
CA SER A 333 8.76 -4.51 8.52
C SER A 333 9.91 -3.61 8.92
N PHE A 334 10.63 -3.11 7.92
CA PHE A 334 11.66 -2.10 8.05
C PHE A 334 11.17 -0.91 8.89
N MET A 335 11.53 -0.84 10.17
CA MET A 335 11.35 0.39 10.93
C MET A 335 12.41 1.40 10.50
N ASN A 336 11.96 2.56 10.04
CA ASN A 336 12.85 3.64 9.62
C ASN A 336 13.46 4.34 10.85
N THR A 337 14.41 5.24 10.60
CA THR A 337 15.12 6.02 11.64
C THR A 337 14.15 6.77 12.57
N GLU A 338 13.01 7.23 12.05
CA GLU A 338 12.00 7.96 12.81
C GLU A 338 11.29 7.04 13.80
N GLN A 339 10.84 5.87 13.37
CA GLN A 339 10.14 4.90 14.22
C GLN A 339 11.04 4.35 15.35
N VAL A 340 12.30 4.05 15.04
CA VAL A 340 13.29 3.68 16.07
C VAL A 340 13.52 4.83 17.06
N GLY A 341 13.56 6.06 16.55
CA GLY A 341 13.65 7.28 17.35
C GLY A 341 12.45 7.48 18.27
N GLN A 342 11.23 7.20 17.79
CA GLN A 342 10.00 7.27 18.59
C GLN A 342 10.03 6.26 19.75
N ILE A 343 10.30 4.97 19.47
CA ILE A 343 10.37 3.93 20.52
C ILE A 343 11.46 4.26 21.54
N SER A 344 12.65 4.69 21.09
CA SER A 344 13.72 5.08 22.00
C SER A 344 13.34 6.29 22.87
N SER A 345 12.69 7.30 22.29
CA SER A 345 12.26 8.51 23.02
C SER A 345 11.19 8.17 24.04
N MET A 346 10.28 7.26 23.70
CA MET A 346 9.26 6.74 24.60
C MET A 346 9.86 6.02 25.81
N VAL A 347 10.79 5.08 25.59
CA VAL A 347 11.48 4.37 26.68
C VAL A 347 12.28 5.36 27.54
N GLN A 348 12.94 6.34 26.90
CA GLN A 348 13.69 7.37 27.58
C GLN A 348 12.80 8.29 28.45
N ALA A 349 11.62 8.67 27.96
CA ALA A 349 10.67 9.49 28.73
C ALA A 349 10.21 8.77 30.00
N LYS A 350 10.07 7.43 29.96
CA LYS A 350 9.57 6.63 31.09
C LYS A 350 10.67 6.23 32.08
N TYR A 351 11.83 5.80 31.59
CA TYR A 351 12.89 5.22 32.43
C TYR A 351 14.14 6.11 32.55
N GLY A 352 14.13 7.29 31.96
CA GLY A 352 15.27 8.18 31.89
C GLY A 352 16.25 7.82 30.76
N ALA A 353 17.40 8.48 30.73
CA ALA A 353 18.42 8.23 29.71
C ALA A 353 18.87 6.75 29.71
N PRO A 354 19.18 6.18 28.54
CA PRO A 354 19.69 4.81 28.48
C PRO A 354 21.00 4.68 29.27
N THR A 355 21.13 3.56 29.97
CA THR A 355 22.37 3.15 30.66
C THR A 355 23.52 2.96 29.68
N SER A 356 23.23 2.54 28.44
CA SER A 356 24.23 2.52 27.36
C SER A 356 23.61 2.78 25.99
N LYS A 357 24.38 3.41 25.10
CA LYS A 357 24.04 3.60 23.70
C LYS A 357 25.23 3.23 22.82
N LYS A 358 24.99 2.43 21.79
CA LYS A 358 25.99 2.04 20.76
C LYS A 358 25.40 2.25 19.38
N GLY A 359 26.23 2.64 18.41
CA GLY A 359 25.80 2.85 17.03
C GLY A 359 25.15 4.22 16.77
N LYS A 360 24.77 4.46 15.51
CA LYS A 360 24.14 5.69 15.04
C LYS A 360 22.84 5.35 14.34
N ILE A 361 21.71 5.89 14.82
CA ILE A 361 20.37 5.63 14.25
C ILE A 361 20.36 5.97 12.74
N SER A 362 21.07 7.02 12.31
CA SER A 362 21.20 7.43 10.91
C SER A 362 21.90 6.40 10.01
N LEU A 363 22.70 5.50 10.57
CA LEU A 363 23.40 4.42 9.85
C LEU A 363 22.65 3.08 9.94
N GLY A 364 21.49 3.05 10.60
CA GLY A 364 20.66 1.86 10.75
C GLY A 364 21.10 0.88 11.85
N ASP A 365 22.36 0.92 12.31
CA ASP A 365 22.82 0.14 13.47
C ASP A 365 22.75 0.98 14.75
N VAL A 366 21.92 0.55 15.70
CA VAL A 366 21.81 1.21 17.00
C VAL A 366 21.35 0.25 18.08
N VAL A 367 21.90 0.42 19.28
CA VAL A 367 21.48 -0.27 20.51
C VAL A 367 21.35 0.76 21.61
N HIS A 368 20.17 0.83 22.24
CA HIS A 368 19.93 1.57 23.47
C HIS A 368 19.52 0.59 24.56
N THR A 369 20.13 0.70 25.73
CA THR A 369 19.88 -0.21 26.85
C THR A 369 19.55 0.57 28.12
N TRP A 370 18.55 0.11 28.86
CA TRP A 370 18.16 0.64 30.16
C TRP A 370 18.20 -0.48 31.19
N LYS A 371 18.75 -0.20 32.37
CA LYS A 371 18.68 -1.09 33.52
C LYS A 371 17.75 -0.50 34.57
N ARG A 372 16.62 -1.16 34.81
CA ARG A 372 15.66 -0.78 35.86
C ARG A 372 16.17 -1.16 37.25
N LYS A 373 15.61 -0.53 38.28
CA LYS A 373 15.93 -0.79 39.70
C LYS A 373 15.62 -2.23 40.14
N ASP A 374 14.62 -2.86 39.53
CA ASP A 374 14.22 -4.26 39.75
C ASP A 374 15.11 -5.28 39.02
N GLY A 375 16.15 -4.81 38.33
CA GLY A 375 17.08 -5.64 37.58
C GLY A 375 16.66 -5.96 36.15
N VAL A 376 15.47 -5.53 35.72
CA VAL A 376 15.03 -5.74 34.33
C VAL A 376 15.89 -4.93 33.37
N ILE A 377 16.44 -5.58 32.35
CA ILE A 377 17.19 -4.92 31.28
C ILE A 377 16.27 -4.76 30.08
N ILE A 378 16.13 -3.53 29.59
CA ILE A 378 15.36 -3.18 28.39
C ILE A 378 16.35 -2.82 27.30
N THR A 379 16.24 -3.43 26.12
CA THR A 379 17.09 -3.12 24.98
C THR A 379 16.24 -2.82 23.76
N VAL A 380 16.46 -1.65 23.15
CA VAL A 380 15.96 -1.32 21.80
C VAL A 380 17.14 -1.44 20.86
N SER A 381 17.10 -2.39 19.92
CA SER A 381 18.21 -2.63 19.01
C SER A 381 17.77 -2.81 17.56
N ARG A 382 18.61 -2.37 16.63
CA ARG A 382 18.46 -2.59 15.18
C ARG A 382 19.83 -2.98 14.63
N GLY A 383 19.88 -4.09 13.87
CA GLY A 383 21.10 -4.61 13.25
C GLY A 383 21.26 -4.20 11.78
N TRP A 384 22.44 -4.47 11.23
CA TRP A 384 22.76 -4.37 9.80
C TRP A 384 22.74 -5.75 9.13
N PRO A 385 22.29 -5.89 7.86
CA PRO A 385 21.55 -4.91 7.08
C PRO A 385 20.15 -4.74 7.68
N SER A 386 19.58 -3.56 7.56
CA SER A 386 18.48 -3.03 8.37
C SER A 386 17.13 -3.75 8.32
N THR A 387 17.04 -5.04 8.61
CA THR A 387 15.86 -5.86 8.35
C THR A 387 14.92 -6.01 9.53
N THR A 388 15.40 -5.88 10.77
CA THR A 388 14.58 -6.13 11.97
C THR A 388 15.04 -5.27 13.15
N THR A 389 14.06 -4.70 13.86
CA THR A 389 14.27 -4.02 15.15
C THR A 389 13.67 -4.87 16.25
N PHE A 390 14.39 -4.96 17.36
CA PHE A 390 14.00 -5.74 18.52
C PHE A 390 13.79 -4.81 19.71
N LEU A 391 12.71 -5.04 20.43
CA LEU A 391 12.53 -4.57 21.80
C LEU A 391 12.61 -5.78 22.71
N THR A 392 13.67 -5.85 23.51
CA THR A 392 13.98 -6.99 24.36
C THR A 392 13.83 -6.62 25.84
N PHE A 393 13.15 -7.46 26.62
CA PHE A 393 13.09 -7.39 28.07
C PHE A 393 13.71 -8.61 28.71
N THR A 394 14.52 -8.37 29.73
CA THR A 394 15.37 -9.38 30.38
C THR A 394 15.10 -9.36 31.89
N VAL A 395 14.38 -10.35 32.46
CA VAL A 395 13.94 -10.51 33.89
C VAL A 395 14.76 -11.48 34.81
N PRO A 396 15.75 -11.01 35.61
CA PRO A 396 16.74 -11.89 36.26
C PRO A 396 16.28 -12.76 37.43
N THR A 397 15.04 -12.60 37.91
CA THR A 397 14.53 -13.26 39.12
C THR A 397 13.82 -14.60 38.87
N ALA A 398 13.48 -14.97 37.63
CA ALA A 398 12.70 -16.19 37.30
C ALA A 398 13.45 -17.53 37.46
N LYS A 399 14.76 -17.49 37.71
CA LYS A 399 15.66 -18.67 37.70
C LYS A 399 15.21 -19.79 38.65
N LYS A 400 14.92 -19.48 39.92
CA LYS A 400 14.67 -20.51 40.96
C LYS A 400 13.48 -21.42 40.68
N ALA A 401 12.47 -20.91 40.01
CA ALA A 401 11.25 -21.67 39.81
C ALA A 401 11.18 -22.32 38.42
N MET A 402 11.91 -21.79 37.43
CA MET A 402 12.23 -22.51 36.21
C MET A 402 13.07 -23.76 36.50
N ASP A 403 14.05 -23.66 37.41
CA ASP A 403 14.86 -24.81 37.86
C ASP A 403 13.98 -25.92 38.48
N ALA A 404 12.93 -25.56 39.22
CA ALA A 404 11.99 -26.50 39.82
C ALA A 404 11.12 -27.23 38.78
N GLU A 405 10.69 -26.54 37.73
CA GLU A 405 9.89 -27.12 36.64
C GLU A 405 10.69 -28.09 35.76
N VAL A 406 11.97 -27.78 35.49
CA VAL A 406 12.88 -28.70 34.80
C VAL A 406 13.02 -30.02 35.55
N GLU A 407 13.19 -29.96 36.87
CA GLU A 407 13.27 -31.16 37.70
C GLU A 407 11.95 -31.94 37.75
N ALA A 408 10.80 -31.26 37.76
CA ALA A 408 9.49 -31.91 37.67
C ALA A 408 9.28 -32.62 36.33
N ASN A 409 9.67 -31.99 35.22
CA ASN A 409 9.54 -32.57 33.88
C ASN A 409 10.47 -33.77 33.66
N LYS A 410 11.69 -33.74 34.22
CA LYS A 410 12.59 -34.91 34.24
C LYS A 410 11.93 -36.09 34.96
N LYS A 411 11.32 -35.85 36.13
CA LYS A 411 10.59 -36.89 36.89
C LYS A 411 9.39 -37.44 36.12
N ALA A 412 8.56 -36.57 35.56
CA ALA A 412 7.39 -36.98 34.78
C ALA A 412 7.76 -37.78 33.51
N LYS A 413 8.89 -37.43 32.85
CA LYS A 413 9.40 -38.18 31.69
C LYS A 413 9.93 -39.56 32.10
N ALA A 414 10.64 -39.65 33.23
CA ALA A 414 11.08 -40.92 33.79
C ALA A 414 9.90 -41.84 34.17
N GLU A 415 8.84 -41.29 34.76
CA GLU A 415 7.61 -42.03 35.09
C GLU A 415 6.81 -42.46 33.85
N LYS A 416 6.73 -41.62 32.82
CA LYS A 416 6.09 -42.00 31.55
C LYS A 416 6.89 -43.08 30.83
N GLN A 417 8.22 -43.05 30.90
CA GLN A 417 9.07 -44.12 30.38
C GLN A 417 8.91 -45.42 31.18
N SER A 418 8.83 -45.37 32.52
CA SER A 418 8.60 -46.58 33.31
C SER A 418 7.21 -47.18 33.06
N LYS A 419 6.17 -46.36 32.92
CA LYS A 419 4.79 -46.80 32.59
C LYS A 419 4.64 -47.32 31.16
N LYS A 420 5.41 -46.81 30.19
CA LYS A 420 5.48 -47.39 28.83
C LYS A 420 6.17 -48.75 28.85
N SER A 421 7.21 -48.89 29.67
CA SER A 421 7.97 -50.15 29.82
C SER A 421 7.15 -51.23 30.54
N SER A 422 6.29 -50.85 31.49
CA SER A 422 5.43 -51.77 32.24
C SER A 422 4.12 -52.16 31.53
N LYS A 423 3.76 -51.49 30.43
CA LYS A 423 2.61 -51.83 29.57
C LYS A 423 3.00 -52.66 28.34
N ALA A 424 4.29 -52.91 28.15
CA ALA A 424 4.84 -53.71 27.07
C ALA A 424 5.24 -55.14 27.52
N PHE A 425 4.90 -55.52 28.76
CA PHE A 425 5.03 -56.86 29.32
C PHE A 425 3.68 -57.45 29.66
#